data_AF-A0A7S4FRR7-F1
#
_entry.id   AF-A0A7S4FRR7-F1
#
_cell.length_a   1.000
_cell.length_b   1.000
_cell.length_c   1.000
_cell.angle_alpha   90.00
_cell.angle_beta   90.00
_cell.angle_gamma   90.00
#
_symmetry.space_group_name_H-M   'P 1'
#
loop_
_entity.id
_entity.type
_entity.pdbx_description
1 polymer ?
#
loop_
_entity_poly.entity_id
_entity_poly.type
_entity_poly.pdbx_seq_one_letter_code
_entity_poly.pdbx_strand_id
1 'polypeptide(L)'
;VEIKVAALKCGVAMLQGAQKEIQAGVKHVDDSFYVVCRRMLRTFKRQFIQKRKLLKSEGITTAATISEDLKAVLKEMMNFDDMEILLRFLQLLCEGHNEIMQEYLREQSQNTVSVNILAEIVETIHFSLKTLSHMSISAVLQAINTLTELVQGPCVNNQVCIMQLGIVDTINYILSAPFEYVDKQGT
;
A
#
# COMPACT_ATOMS: atom_id res chain seq x y z
N VAL A 1 3.34 -18.11 6.15
CA VAL A 1 3.45 -16.66 5.85
C VAL A 1 4.85 -16.35 5.34
N GLU A 2 5.89 -16.81 6.03
CA GLU A 2 7.31 -16.61 5.68
C GLU A 2 7.69 -16.93 4.23
N ILE A 3 7.23 -18.03 3.65
CA ILE A 3 7.59 -18.38 2.26
C ILE A 3 7.11 -17.34 1.22
N LYS A 4 5.97 -16.68 1.47
CA LYS A 4 5.46 -15.63 0.58
C LYS A 4 6.31 -14.37 0.67
N VAL A 5 6.73 -14.02 1.88
CA VAL A 5 7.62 -12.89 2.14
C VAL A 5 8.98 -13.13 1.52
N ALA A 6 9.52 -14.34 1.64
CA ALA A 6 10.77 -14.73 0.99
C ALA A 6 10.67 -14.63 -0.54
N ALA A 7 9.55 -15.08 -1.13
CA ALA A 7 9.31 -14.94 -2.57
C ALA A 7 9.25 -13.47 -3.01
N LEU A 8 8.55 -12.61 -2.26
CA LEU A 8 8.50 -11.17 -2.52
C LEU A 8 9.88 -10.52 -2.40
N LYS A 9 10.66 -10.87 -1.37
CA LYS A 9 12.05 -10.40 -1.22
C LYS A 9 12.93 -10.79 -2.40
N CYS A 10 12.79 -12.02 -2.89
CA CYS A 10 13.49 -12.48 -4.10
C CYS A 10 13.08 -11.65 -5.32
N GLY A 11 11.78 -11.47 -5.55
CA GLY A 11 11.27 -10.65 -6.65
C GLY A 11 11.74 -9.19 -6.59
N VAL A 12 11.76 -8.60 -5.39
CA VAL A 12 12.32 -7.25 -5.18
C VAL A 12 13.80 -7.20 -5.55
N ALA A 13 14.60 -8.15 -5.09
CA ALA A 13 16.03 -8.21 -5.42
C ALA A 13 16.28 -8.35 -6.93
N MET A 14 15.46 -9.14 -7.62
CA MET A 14 15.55 -9.31 -9.08
C MET A 14 15.22 -8.04 -9.86
N LEU A 15 14.28 -7.22 -9.38
CA LEU A 15 13.82 -6.03 -10.10
C LEU A 15 14.60 -4.75 -9.76
N GLN A 16 15.59 -4.80 -8.86
CA GLN A 16 16.39 -3.62 -8.50
C GLN A 16 17.08 -3.01 -9.71
N GLY A 17 16.92 -1.69 -9.90
CA GLY A 17 17.54 -0.93 -10.98
C GLY A 17 16.75 -0.94 -12.29
N ALA A 18 15.41 -1.04 -12.23
CA ALA A 18 14.52 -1.00 -13.39
C ALA A 18 14.89 -2.03 -14.49
N GLN A 19 15.06 -3.29 -14.09
CA GLN A 19 15.46 -4.40 -14.97
C GLN A 19 14.37 -4.72 -16.00
N LYS A 20 14.38 -4.01 -17.14
CA LYS A 20 13.36 -4.11 -18.21
C LYS A 20 13.18 -5.52 -18.77
N GLU A 21 14.25 -6.30 -18.83
CA GLU A 21 14.22 -7.69 -19.32
C GLU A 21 13.36 -8.58 -18.42
N ILE A 22 13.50 -8.42 -17.10
CA ILE A 22 12.72 -9.19 -16.12
C ILE A 22 11.27 -8.71 -16.12
N GLN A 23 11.05 -7.40 -16.16
CA GLN A 23 9.73 -6.78 -16.27
C GLN A 23 8.96 -7.28 -17.52
N ALA A 24 9.65 -7.46 -18.66
CA ALA A 24 9.03 -7.94 -19.89
C ALA A 24 8.48 -9.37 -19.77
N GLY A 25 9.03 -10.20 -18.87
CA GLY A 25 8.57 -11.56 -18.61
C GLY A 25 7.27 -11.64 -17.77
N VAL A 26 6.84 -10.55 -17.15
CA VAL A 26 5.70 -10.53 -16.19
C VAL A 26 4.34 -10.44 -16.90
N LYS A 27 4.31 -10.36 -18.24
CA LYS A 27 3.07 -10.16 -19.04
C LYS A 27 2.04 -11.30 -18.95
N HIS A 28 2.41 -12.46 -18.42
CA HIS A 28 1.58 -13.67 -18.39
C HIS A 28 1.33 -14.20 -16.99
N VAL A 29 1.33 -13.30 -16.00
CA VAL A 29 0.97 -13.68 -14.64
C VAL A 29 -0.53 -13.99 -14.56
N ASP A 30 -0.86 -15.16 -14.00
CA ASP A 30 -2.24 -15.62 -13.85
C ASP A 30 -3.05 -14.82 -12.81
N ASP A 31 -4.37 -15.04 -12.81
CA ASP A 31 -5.34 -14.43 -11.89
C ASP A 31 -4.94 -14.55 -10.42
N SER A 32 -4.24 -15.64 -10.04
CA SER A 32 -3.96 -15.98 -8.65
C SER A 32 -3.05 -14.94 -8.00
N PHE A 33 -2.07 -14.42 -8.74
CA PHE A 33 -1.18 -13.36 -8.26
C PHE A 33 -1.96 -12.11 -7.85
N TYR A 34 -2.82 -11.59 -8.74
CA TYR A 34 -3.58 -10.37 -8.49
C TYR A 34 -4.60 -10.57 -7.37
N VAL A 35 -5.24 -11.75 -7.31
CA VAL A 35 -6.15 -12.12 -6.22
C VAL A 35 -5.41 -12.17 -4.87
N VAL A 36 -4.18 -12.70 -4.84
CA VAL A 36 -3.33 -12.73 -3.63
C VAL A 36 -2.92 -11.33 -3.21
N CYS A 37 -2.49 -10.48 -4.15
CA CYS A 37 -2.14 -9.08 -3.88
C CYS A 37 -3.33 -8.32 -3.26
N ARG A 38 -4.52 -8.41 -3.87
CA ARG A 38 -5.75 -7.84 -3.31
C ARG A 38 -6.04 -8.36 -1.91
N ARG A 39 -5.89 -9.66 -1.66
CA ARG A 39 -6.13 -10.23 -0.32
C ARG A 39 -5.18 -9.65 0.71
N MET A 40 -3.91 -9.43 0.37
CA MET A 40 -2.92 -8.81 1.26
C MET A 40 -3.29 -7.34 1.54
N LEU A 41 -3.54 -6.53 0.51
CA LEU A 41 -3.98 -5.14 0.62
C LEU A 41 -5.26 -5.01 1.46
N ARG A 42 -6.28 -5.84 1.20
CA ARG A 42 -7.52 -5.84 2.00
C ARG A 42 -7.32 -6.29 3.43
N THR A 43 -6.34 -7.15 3.71
CA THR A 43 -6.00 -7.54 5.09
C THR A 43 -5.39 -6.34 5.80
N PHE A 44 -4.46 -5.64 5.17
CA PHE A 44 -3.84 -4.44 5.73
C PHE A 44 -4.84 -3.31 5.98
N LYS A 45 -5.72 -3.03 5.01
CA LYS A 45 -6.85 -2.10 5.18
C LYS A 45 -7.72 -2.48 6.39
N ARG A 46 -8.03 -3.77 6.57
CA ARG A 46 -8.81 -4.26 7.71
C ARG A 46 -8.09 -4.05 9.05
N GLN A 47 -6.77 -4.17 9.10
CA GLN A 47 -6.00 -3.87 10.32
C GLN A 47 -6.16 -2.40 10.75
N PHE A 48 -6.11 -1.43 9.84
CA PHE A 48 -6.38 -0.02 10.17
C PHE A 48 -7.82 0.21 10.63
N ILE A 49 -8.80 -0.45 9.99
CA ILE A 49 -10.20 -0.35 10.40
C ILE A 49 -10.39 -0.93 11.82
N GLN A 50 -9.76 -2.06 12.12
CA GLN A 50 -9.82 -2.68 13.45
C GLN A 50 -9.12 -1.82 14.50
N LYS A 51 -7.92 -1.30 14.21
CA LYS A 51 -7.23 -0.32 15.06
C LYS A 51 -8.12 0.87 15.38
N ARG A 52 -8.77 1.47 14.37
CA ARG A 52 -9.69 2.60 14.57
C ARG A 52 -10.88 2.24 15.47
N LYS A 53 -11.45 1.05 15.30
CA LYS A 53 -12.57 0.59 16.14
C LYS A 53 -12.13 0.39 17.59
N LEU A 54 -10.96 -0.21 17.80
CA LEU A 54 -10.40 -0.45 19.13
C LEU A 54 -10.09 0.87 19.85
N LEU A 55 -9.41 1.81 19.18
CA LEU A 55 -9.15 3.13 19.77
C LEU A 55 -10.44 3.85 20.18
N LYS A 56 -11.51 3.71 19.38
CA LYS A 56 -12.82 4.27 19.71
C LYS A 56 -13.51 3.57 20.87
N SER A 57 -13.43 2.24 20.99
CA SER A 57 -14.05 1.52 22.12
C SER A 57 -13.36 1.85 23.44
N GLU A 58 -12.05 2.11 23.41
CA GLU A 58 -11.26 2.55 24.55
C GLU A 58 -11.37 4.06 24.83
N GLY A 59 -12.18 4.82 24.06
CA GLY A 59 -12.34 6.27 24.22
C GLY A 59 -11.08 7.09 23.91
N ILE A 60 -10.12 6.52 23.20
CA ILE A 60 -8.83 7.14 22.90
C ILE A 60 -8.98 8.11 21.74
N THR A 61 -8.61 9.37 21.99
CA THR A 61 -8.67 10.45 21.00
C THR A 61 -7.29 10.97 20.60
N THR A 62 -6.26 10.76 21.42
CA THR A 62 -4.88 11.20 21.14
C THR A 62 -3.89 10.07 21.39
N ALA A 63 -2.74 10.10 20.72
CA ALA A 63 -1.72 9.06 20.87
C ALA A 63 -1.11 9.01 22.28
N ALA A 64 -1.13 10.14 23.01
CA ALA A 64 -0.56 10.26 24.35
C ALA A 64 -1.33 9.46 25.42
N THR A 65 -2.61 9.14 25.18
CA THR A 65 -3.46 8.41 26.14
C THR A 65 -3.47 6.89 25.89
N ILE A 66 -2.69 6.39 24.94
CA ILE A 66 -2.60 4.95 24.66
C ILE A 66 -1.73 4.29 25.73
N SER A 67 -2.30 3.34 26.49
CA SER A 67 -1.59 2.54 27.49
C SER A 67 -0.55 1.60 26.85
N GLU A 68 0.47 1.19 27.60
CA GLU A 68 1.49 0.24 27.10
C GLU A 68 0.88 -1.11 26.69
N ASP A 69 -0.11 -1.62 27.45
CA ASP A 69 -0.80 -2.86 27.11
C ASP A 69 -1.51 -2.76 25.75
N LEU A 70 -2.17 -1.63 25.48
CA LEU A 70 -2.84 -1.41 24.21
C LEU A 70 -1.84 -1.22 23.06
N LYS A 71 -0.68 -0.58 23.30
CA LYS A 71 0.40 -0.50 22.30
C LYS A 71 0.89 -1.87 21.89
N ALA A 72 1.03 -2.81 22.83
CA ALA A 72 1.43 -4.19 22.54
C ALA A 72 0.40 -4.89 21.64
N VAL A 73 -0.90 -4.80 21.98
CA VAL A 73 -1.99 -5.34 21.16
C VAL A 73 -1.97 -4.75 19.74
N LEU A 74 -1.83 -3.43 19.62
CA LEU A 74 -1.77 -2.75 18.32
C LEU A 74 -0.55 -3.19 17.50
N LYS A 75 0.59 -3.46 18.15
CA LYS A 75 1.80 -3.95 17.48
C LYS A 75 1.59 -5.35 16.91
N GLU A 76 0.95 -6.26 17.65
CA GLU A 76 0.68 -7.62 17.19
C GLU A 76 -0.39 -7.69 16.10
N MET A 77 -1.35 -6.76 16.11
CA MET A 77 -2.42 -6.70 15.10
C MET A 77 -1.93 -6.29 13.72
N MET A 78 -0.75 -5.68 13.60
CA MET A 78 -0.29 -5.02 12.38
C MET A 78 0.96 -5.70 11.82
N ASN A 79 0.94 -5.97 10.52
CA ASN A 79 2.09 -6.54 9.81
C ASN A 79 2.51 -5.58 8.70
N PHE A 80 3.37 -4.63 9.07
CA PHE A 80 3.83 -3.57 8.18
C PHE A 80 4.89 -4.07 7.19
N ASP A 81 5.82 -4.90 7.65
CA ASP A 81 6.94 -5.41 6.84
C ASP A 81 6.47 -6.20 5.61
N ASP A 82 5.48 -7.08 5.78
CA ASP A 82 4.93 -7.87 4.67
C ASP A 82 4.21 -7.00 3.63
N MET A 83 3.66 -5.88 4.08
CA MET A 83 2.97 -4.93 3.20
C MET A 83 3.95 -4.00 2.51
N GLU A 84 4.98 -3.54 3.20
CA GLU A 84 6.08 -2.76 2.64
C GLU A 84 6.76 -3.53 1.51
N ILE A 85 7.09 -4.81 1.72
CA ILE A 85 7.74 -5.60 0.67
C ILE A 85 6.81 -5.87 -0.52
N LEU A 86 5.52 -6.09 -0.30
CA LEU A 86 4.54 -6.24 -1.39
C LEU A 86 4.45 -4.95 -2.21
N LEU A 87 4.28 -3.81 -1.55
CA LEU A 87 4.17 -2.51 -2.20
C LEU A 87 5.45 -2.16 -2.95
N ARG A 88 6.62 -2.45 -2.37
CA ARG A 88 7.91 -2.27 -3.04
C ARG A 88 8.03 -3.16 -4.26
N PHE A 89 7.61 -4.43 -4.19
CA PHE A 89 7.59 -5.32 -5.34
C PHE A 89 6.72 -4.77 -6.47
N LEU A 90 5.49 -4.34 -6.15
CA LEU A 90 4.57 -3.73 -7.12
C LEU A 90 5.13 -2.43 -7.72
N GLN A 91 5.80 -1.61 -6.92
CA GLN A 91 6.48 -0.40 -7.39
C GLN A 91 7.51 -0.74 -8.48
N LEU A 92 8.40 -1.70 -8.20
CA LEU A 92 9.49 -2.08 -9.09
C LEU A 92 9.00 -2.72 -10.40
N LEU A 93 7.81 -3.30 -10.42
CA LEU A 93 7.18 -3.80 -11.66
C LEU A 93 6.82 -2.65 -12.61
N CYS A 94 6.49 -1.48 -12.08
CA CYS A 94 6.09 -0.29 -12.84
C CYS A 94 7.23 0.70 -13.09
N GLU A 95 8.32 0.61 -12.31
CA GLU A 95 9.48 1.51 -12.41
C GLU A 95 10.04 1.58 -13.83
N GLY A 96 10.39 2.79 -14.27
CA GLY A 96 10.90 3.03 -15.62
C GLY A 96 9.80 3.12 -16.69
N HIS A 97 8.58 3.52 -16.29
CA HIS A 97 7.41 3.68 -17.16
C HIS A 97 7.00 2.39 -17.86
N ASN A 98 6.92 1.29 -17.12
CA ASN A 98 6.44 0.03 -17.66
C ASN A 98 4.92 0.07 -17.83
N GLU A 99 4.47 0.73 -18.90
CA GLU A 99 3.05 0.97 -19.21
C GLU A 99 2.23 -0.31 -19.22
N ILE A 100 2.79 -1.41 -19.73
CA ILE A 100 2.12 -2.70 -19.74
C ILE A 100 1.78 -3.14 -18.31
N MET A 101 2.74 -3.10 -17.38
CA MET A 101 2.45 -3.46 -15.99
C MET A 101 1.60 -2.41 -15.26
N GLN A 102 1.74 -1.13 -15.59
CA GLN A 102 0.84 -0.10 -15.07
C GLN A 102 -0.62 -0.39 -15.44
N GLU A 103 -0.89 -0.75 -16.69
CA GLU A 103 -2.23 -1.15 -17.16
C GLU A 103 -2.66 -2.48 -16.55
N TYR A 104 -1.80 -3.50 -16.57
CA TYR A 104 -2.09 -4.81 -16.00
C TYR A 104 -2.25 -4.80 -14.48
N LEU A 105 -1.81 -3.79 -13.73
CA LEU A 105 -2.18 -3.66 -12.32
C LEU A 105 -3.55 -3.01 -12.13
N ARG A 106 -4.07 -2.30 -13.13
CA ARG A 106 -5.44 -1.73 -13.13
C ARG A 106 -6.45 -2.74 -13.65
N GLU A 107 -6.15 -3.39 -14.76
CA GLU A 107 -7.11 -4.21 -15.51
C GLU A 107 -6.41 -5.34 -16.26
N GLN A 108 -6.82 -6.58 -16.02
CA GLN A 108 -6.26 -7.77 -16.67
C GLN A 108 -7.28 -8.35 -17.64
N SER A 109 -7.43 -7.72 -18.82
CA SER A 109 -8.47 -8.08 -19.79
C SER A 109 -8.38 -9.51 -20.33
N GLN A 110 -7.21 -10.15 -20.21
CA GLN A 110 -6.95 -11.53 -20.66
C GLN A 110 -7.16 -12.57 -19.53
N ASN A 111 -7.39 -12.13 -18.30
CA ASN A 111 -7.60 -12.98 -17.13
C ASN A 111 -9.09 -13.26 -16.93
N THR A 112 -9.41 -14.37 -16.25
CA THR A 112 -10.83 -14.69 -15.94
C THR A 112 -11.36 -13.75 -14.86
N VAL A 113 -10.49 -13.38 -13.92
CA VAL A 113 -10.77 -12.43 -12.84
C VAL A 113 -9.84 -11.23 -12.96
N SER A 114 -10.41 -10.08 -13.31
CA SER A 114 -9.71 -8.80 -13.26
C SER A 114 -9.76 -8.19 -11.85
N VAL A 115 -8.62 -7.68 -11.39
CA VAL A 115 -8.43 -7.07 -10.08
C VAL A 115 -7.74 -5.73 -10.24
N ASN A 116 -8.44 -4.67 -9.82
CA ASN A 116 -7.88 -3.33 -9.84
C ASN A 116 -7.01 -3.09 -8.59
N ILE A 117 -5.72 -3.40 -8.69
CA ILE A 117 -4.74 -3.21 -7.61
C ILE A 117 -4.52 -1.73 -7.32
N LEU A 118 -4.56 -0.87 -8.35
CA LEU A 118 -4.49 0.58 -8.20
C LEU A 118 -5.57 1.09 -7.22
N ALA A 119 -6.82 0.66 -7.40
CA ALA A 119 -7.92 1.00 -6.51
C ALA A 119 -7.72 0.47 -5.09
N GLU A 120 -7.24 -0.78 -4.92
CA GLU A 120 -6.98 -1.35 -3.59
C GLU A 120 -5.86 -0.59 -2.84
N ILE A 121 -4.85 -0.08 -3.54
CA ILE A 121 -3.79 0.77 -2.94
C ILE A 121 -4.35 2.12 -2.51
N VAL A 122 -5.12 2.81 -3.36
CA VAL A 122 -5.74 4.10 -3.02
C VAL A 122 -6.66 3.97 -1.80
N GLU A 123 -7.52 2.94 -1.76
CA GLU A 123 -8.35 2.68 -0.58
C GLU A 123 -7.51 2.40 0.67
N THR A 124 -6.43 1.64 0.54
CA THR A 124 -5.53 1.33 1.66
C THR A 124 -4.92 2.61 2.24
N ILE A 125 -4.47 3.54 1.40
CA ILE A 125 -3.98 4.86 1.82
C ILE A 125 -5.10 5.63 2.52
N HIS A 126 -6.29 5.73 1.92
CA HIS A 126 -7.40 6.48 2.52
C HIS A 126 -7.77 5.98 3.94
N PHE A 127 -7.79 4.66 4.15
CA PHE A 127 -8.10 4.09 5.46
C PHE A 127 -6.94 4.19 6.45
N SER A 128 -5.69 4.13 6.00
CA SER A 128 -4.52 4.19 6.90
C SER A 128 -4.39 5.56 7.57
N LEU A 129 -4.67 6.63 6.83
CA LEU A 129 -4.57 8.03 7.29
C LEU A 129 -5.47 8.35 8.49
N LYS A 130 -6.53 7.58 8.71
CA LYS A 130 -7.46 7.73 9.84
C LYS A 130 -6.87 7.30 11.19
N THR A 131 -5.78 6.53 11.18
CA THR A 131 -5.11 5.98 12.37
C THR A 131 -3.60 5.90 12.17
N LEU A 132 -3.06 6.83 11.38
CA LEU A 132 -1.65 6.90 11.06
C LEU A 132 -0.84 7.07 12.35
N SER A 133 0.27 6.34 12.46
CA SER A 133 1.21 6.45 13.57
C SER A 133 2.64 6.19 13.10
N HIS A 134 3.62 6.45 13.95
CA HIS A 134 5.04 6.19 13.68
C HIS A 134 5.32 4.75 13.22
N MET A 135 4.56 3.77 13.72
CA MET A 135 4.72 2.37 13.31
C MET A 135 4.24 2.09 11.88
N SER A 136 3.29 2.87 11.37
CA SER A 136 2.65 2.62 10.07
C SER A 136 3.15 3.55 8.96
N ILE A 137 3.87 4.62 9.31
CA ILE A 137 4.22 5.69 8.37
C ILE A 137 5.08 5.17 7.21
N SER A 138 6.03 4.27 7.49
CA SER A 138 6.89 3.66 6.46
C SER A 138 6.05 2.94 5.39
N ALA A 139 5.17 2.03 5.82
CA ALA A 139 4.24 1.33 4.93
C ALA A 139 3.33 2.26 4.12
N VAL A 140 2.83 3.34 4.72
CA VAL A 140 1.97 4.30 4.01
C VAL A 140 2.77 5.13 3.00
N LEU A 141 3.98 5.56 3.34
CA LEU A 141 4.89 6.23 2.40
C LEU A 141 5.27 5.31 1.24
N GLN A 142 5.55 4.03 1.52
CA GLN A 142 5.81 3.04 0.49
C GLN A 142 4.58 2.86 -0.42
N ALA A 143 3.35 2.87 0.12
CA ALA A 143 2.13 2.82 -0.69
C ALA A 143 1.98 4.04 -1.61
N ILE A 144 2.31 5.24 -1.11
CA ILE A 144 2.30 6.49 -1.90
C ILE A 144 3.37 6.43 -3.01
N ASN A 145 4.58 5.97 -2.71
CA ASN A 145 5.65 5.80 -3.71
C ASN A 145 5.25 4.80 -4.80
N THR A 146 4.62 3.68 -4.41
CA THR A 146 4.07 2.71 -5.36
C THR A 146 2.99 3.36 -6.23
N LEU A 147 2.08 4.14 -5.64
CA LEU A 147 1.03 4.85 -6.39
C LEU A 147 1.61 5.80 -7.44
N THR A 148 2.70 6.50 -7.12
CA THR A 148 3.41 7.37 -8.07
C THR A 148 3.88 6.57 -9.30
N GLU A 149 4.58 5.46 -9.12
CA GLU A 149 5.06 4.64 -10.25
C GLU A 149 3.92 4.02 -11.07
N LEU A 150 2.79 3.70 -10.45
CA LEU A 150 1.62 3.17 -11.15
C LEU A 150 0.97 4.22 -12.07
N VAL A 151 1.10 5.51 -11.77
CA VAL A 151 0.37 6.58 -12.46
C VAL A 151 1.27 7.47 -13.31
N GLN A 152 2.58 7.47 -13.04
CA GLN A 152 3.53 8.32 -13.75
C GLN A 152 3.47 8.07 -15.26
N GLY A 153 3.39 9.17 -16.01
CA GLY A 153 3.02 9.15 -17.42
C GLY A 153 4.10 8.67 -18.39
N PRO A 154 3.70 8.31 -19.64
CA PRO A 154 2.31 8.34 -20.12
C PRO A 154 1.51 7.10 -19.64
N CYS A 155 0.46 7.32 -18.83
CA CYS A 155 -0.46 6.27 -18.37
C CYS A 155 -1.85 6.88 -18.07
N VAL A 156 -2.48 7.42 -19.11
CA VAL A 156 -3.70 8.26 -19.00
C VAL A 156 -4.83 7.52 -18.30
N ASN A 157 -5.01 6.24 -18.59
CA ASN A 157 -6.06 5.44 -17.99
C ASN A 157 -5.90 5.29 -16.46
N ASN A 158 -4.67 5.16 -15.96
CA ASN A 158 -4.42 5.18 -14.51
C ASN A 158 -4.63 6.56 -13.91
N GLN A 159 -4.23 7.63 -14.62
CA GLN A 159 -4.44 9.01 -14.20
C GLN A 159 -5.94 9.33 -14.05
N VAL A 160 -6.77 8.94 -15.02
CA VAL A 160 -8.23 9.09 -14.94
C VAL A 160 -8.81 8.27 -13.78
N CYS A 161 -8.36 7.02 -13.63
CA CYS A 161 -8.80 6.14 -12.55
C CYS A 161 -8.54 6.75 -11.15
N ILE A 162 -7.34 7.27 -10.88
CA ILE A 162 -7.05 7.85 -9.56
C ILE A 162 -7.86 9.11 -9.26
N MET A 163 -8.21 9.89 -10.30
CA MET A 163 -9.07 11.05 -10.13
C MET A 163 -10.48 10.64 -9.71
N GLN A 164 -11.02 9.57 -10.32
CA GLN A 164 -12.32 9.02 -9.94
C GLN A 164 -12.32 8.39 -8.54
N LEU A 165 -11.18 7.87 -8.10
CA LEU A 165 -11.01 7.31 -6.76
C LEU A 165 -10.84 8.37 -5.65
N GLY A 166 -10.88 9.67 -5.98
CA GLY A 166 -10.82 10.75 -4.98
C GLY A 166 -9.43 10.94 -4.38
N ILE A 167 -8.36 10.73 -5.16
CA ILE A 167 -6.99 10.94 -4.66
C ILE A 167 -6.73 12.37 -4.20
N VAL A 168 -7.37 13.37 -4.84
CA VAL A 168 -7.24 14.79 -4.47
C VAL A 168 -7.79 15.03 -3.06
N ASP A 169 -8.91 14.42 -2.70
CA ASP A 169 -9.47 14.51 -1.35
C ASP A 169 -8.53 13.88 -0.32
N THR A 170 -7.90 12.78 -0.69
CA THR A 170 -6.90 12.11 0.15
C THR A 170 -5.67 13.00 0.35
N ILE A 171 -5.16 13.63 -0.70
CA ILE A 171 -4.04 14.59 -0.62
C ILE A 171 -4.43 15.80 0.23
N ASN A 172 -5.61 16.38 0.02
CA ASN A 172 -6.11 17.50 0.81
C ASN A 172 -6.24 17.14 2.29
N TYR A 173 -6.72 15.93 2.60
CA TYR A 173 -6.76 15.43 3.96
C TYR A 173 -5.36 15.34 4.57
N ILE A 174 -4.36 14.82 3.85
CA ILE A 174 -2.97 14.77 4.34
C ILE A 174 -2.45 16.19 4.62
N LEU A 175 -2.62 17.11 3.67
CA LEU A 175 -2.10 18.48 3.80
C LEU A 175 -2.78 19.29 4.92
N SER A 176 -4.04 18.98 5.23
CA SER A 176 -4.82 19.66 6.28
C SER A 176 -4.81 18.94 7.62
N ALA A 177 -4.32 17.70 7.68
CA ALA A 177 -4.31 16.93 8.91
C ALA A 177 -3.34 17.57 9.92
N PRO A 178 -3.78 17.79 11.18
CA PRO A 178 -2.87 18.11 12.25
C PRO A 178 -2.13 16.82 12.62
N PHE A 179 -1.12 16.45 11.82
CA PHE A 179 -0.21 15.40 12.23
C PHE A 179 0.56 15.93 13.43
N GLU A 180 0.06 15.62 14.64
CA GLU A 180 0.85 15.75 15.86
C GLU A 180 2.02 14.75 15.72
N TYR A 181 3.11 15.20 15.10
CA TYR A 181 4.38 14.51 15.18
C TYR A 181 4.81 14.59 16.65
N VAL A 182 4.63 13.49 17.37
CA VAL A 182 5.30 13.30 18.66
C VAL A 182 6.74 12.96 18.32
N ASP A 183 7.51 13.98 17.96
CA ASP A 183 8.95 13.89 18.13
C ASP A 183 9.23 13.88 19.64
N LYS A 184 9.43 12.67 20.17
CA LYS A 184 10.08 12.46 21.46
C LYS A 184 11.39 11.69 21.29
N GLN A 185 12.11 11.97 20.21
CA GLN A 185 13.56 11.82 20.21
C GLN A 185 14.17 13.04 19.53
N GLY A 186 14.30 14.10 20.33
CA GLY A 186 15.30 15.12 20.06
C GLY A 186 16.68 14.47 19.97
N THR A 187 17.10 14.21 18.74
CA THR A 187 18.47 14.29 18.23
C THR A 187 18.39 14.63 16.75
#